data_AF-A0A8H5GQX2-F1
#
_entry.id   AF-A0A8H5GQX2-F1
#
_cell.length_a   1.000
_cell.length_b   1.000
_cell.length_c   1.000
_cell.angle_alpha   90.00
_cell.angle_beta   90.00
_cell.angle_gamma   90.00
#
_symmetry.space_group_name_H-M   'P 1'
#
loop_
_entity.id
_entity.type
_entity.pdbx_description
1 polymer ?
#
loop_
_entity_poly.entity_id
_entity_poly.type
_entity_poly.pdbx_seq_one_letter_code
_entity_poly.pdbx_strand_id
1 'polypeptide(L)'
;MSLDKPASEFRLLTNVKLFHYDLTVRTDLDRFEFEGTVKIHLDVKEPTSKIVLNSDELQLDKVLSVNEKDKRVTFTFPATFEAGSKLELGIRFAGELKDGVIGYFKSSYEKDGQKKYYSLTQFTVLPHCLTLCHTQDDRLLKETCNIALNHAGEQDITNFFKGLAESHKMTLVEFFKTNYDEASRIPYTAHGYHATDVFFLQLCKRFLETFRFSMLVEDKDTSKFDMAMNQAIDGIKARIAYLEHSSSDLEAWLKEWKNKGVSLH
;
A
#
# COMPACT_ATOMS: atom_id res chain seq x y z
N MET A 1 -15.60 -17.16 0.15
CA MET A 1 -14.59 -17.55 1.17
C MET A 1 -15.14 -17.03 2.49
N SER A 2 -15.53 -17.90 3.43
CA SER A 2 -16.11 -17.43 4.72
C SER A 2 -15.03 -16.66 5.49
N LEU A 3 -15.41 -15.51 6.02
CA LEU A 3 -14.56 -14.54 6.74
C LEU A 3 -14.43 -14.89 8.24
N ASP A 4 -14.85 -16.07 8.67
CA ASP A 4 -14.89 -16.48 10.09
C ASP A 4 -13.53 -16.91 10.65
N LYS A 5 -12.43 -16.71 9.88
CA LYS A 5 -11.10 -17.13 10.30
C LYS A 5 -10.46 -16.04 11.18
N PRO A 6 -10.05 -16.35 12.42
CA PRO A 6 -9.42 -15.37 13.29
C PRO A 6 -8.11 -14.88 12.69
N ALA A 7 -7.76 -13.61 12.92
CA ALA A 7 -6.51 -13.00 12.41
C ALA A 7 -5.24 -13.78 12.80
N SER A 8 -5.29 -14.54 13.90
CA SER A 8 -4.22 -15.44 14.34
C SER A 8 -3.92 -16.56 13.33
N GLU A 9 -4.86 -16.94 12.48
CA GLU A 9 -4.66 -17.99 11.48
C GLU A 9 -3.73 -17.53 10.34
N PHE A 10 -3.74 -16.22 10.03
CA PHE A 10 -2.96 -15.60 8.95
C PHE A 10 -1.58 -15.08 9.38
N ARG A 11 -1.38 -14.82 10.68
CA ARG A 11 -0.06 -14.42 11.21
C ARG A 11 0.84 -15.64 11.43
N LEU A 12 2.14 -15.45 11.23
CA LEU A 12 3.13 -16.44 11.65
C LEU A 12 3.16 -16.52 13.18
N LEU A 13 3.52 -17.69 13.70
CA LEU A 13 3.71 -17.91 15.13
C LEU A 13 4.84 -17.01 15.66
N THR A 14 4.69 -16.54 16.90
CA THR A 14 5.64 -15.64 17.56
C THR A 14 6.71 -16.37 18.37
N ASN A 15 6.74 -17.71 18.32
CA ASN A 15 7.69 -18.56 19.05
C ASN A 15 9.14 -18.39 18.57
N VAL A 16 9.36 -17.82 17.39
CA VAL A 16 10.67 -17.48 16.85
C VAL A 16 10.64 -16.06 16.29
N LYS A 17 11.55 -15.22 16.76
CA LYS A 17 11.70 -13.84 16.27
C LYS A 17 12.87 -13.76 15.30
N LEU A 18 12.59 -13.25 14.11
CA LEU A 18 13.58 -12.94 13.10
C LEU A 18 14.11 -11.52 13.30
N PHE A 19 15.43 -11.33 13.18
CA PHE A 19 16.03 -10.01 13.39
C PHE A 19 17.05 -9.58 12.32
N HIS A 20 17.55 -10.48 11.47
CA HIS A 20 18.46 -10.12 10.38
C HIS A 20 18.38 -11.11 9.20
N TYR A 21 18.69 -10.62 8.00
CA TYR A 21 18.78 -11.40 6.77
C TYR A 21 20.09 -11.08 6.03
N ASP A 22 20.86 -12.11 5.67
CA ASP A 22 21.90 -11.99 4.65
C ASP A 22 21.35 -12.54 3.33
N LEU A 23 21.01 -11.66 2.39
CA LEU A 23 20.39 -12.03 1.11
C LEU A 23 21.38 -11.83 -0.04
N THR A 24 21.54 -12.86 -0.87
CA THR A 24 22.27 -12.79 -2.14
C THR A 24 21.37 -13.31 -3.26
N VAL A 25 21.25 -12.54 -4.34
CA VAL A 25 20.43 -12.87 -5.51
C VAL A 25 21.29 -12.75 -6.77
N ARG A 26 21.19 -13.73 -7.65
CA ARG A 26 21.74 -13.72 -9.00
C ARG A 26 20.58 -13.79 -9.99
N THR A 27 20.58 -12.86 -10.95
CA THR A 27 19.49 -12.68 -11.90
C THR A 27 19.98 -12.95 -13.30
N ASP A 28 19.25 -13.78 -14.04
CA ASP A 28 19.50 -14.09 -15.44
C ASP A 28 18.34 -13.52 -16.29
N LEU A 29 18.61 -12.42 -16.99
CA LEU A 29 17.62 -11.73 -17.84
C LEU A 29 17.51 -12.34 -19.24
N ASP A 30 18.36 -13.31 -19.59
CA ASP A 30 18.24 -14.05 -20.85
C ASP A 30 17.33 -15.26 -20.68
N ARG A 31 17.43 -15.93 -19.51
CA ARG A 31 16.57 -17.05 -19.13
C ARG A 31 15.31 -16.64 -18.38
N PHE A 32 15.23 -15.39 -17.91
CA PHE A 32 14.18 -14.90 -17.02
C PHE A 32 14.05 -15.72 -15.75
N GLU A 33 15.18 -16.02 -15.14
CA GLU A 33 15.28 -16.80 -13.90
C GLU A 33 16.10 -16.03 -12.87
N PHE A 34 15.90 -16.36 -11.60
CA PHE A 34 16.78 -15.91 -10.53
C PHE A 34 17.02 -17.04 -9.54
N GLU A 35 18.18 -17.01 -8.91
CA GLU A 35 18.57 -17.90 -7.84
C GLU A 35 19.28 -17.13 -6.74
N GLY A 36 19.33 -17.69 -5.56
CA GLY A 36 19.95 -17.00 -4.45
C GLY A 36 20.06 -17.82 -3.18
N THR A 37 20.65 -17.18 -2.19
CA THR A 37 20.75 -17.71 -0.84
C THR A 37 20.30 -16.66 0.14
N VAL A 38 19.54 -17.08 1.15
CA VAL A 38 19.22 -16.26 2.31
C VAL A 38 19.71 -16.95 3.57
N LYS A 39 20.41 -16.21 4.42
CA LYS A 39 20.66 -16.61 5.81
C LYS A 39 19.77 -15.79 6.71
N ILE A 40 19.04 -16.49 7.57
CA ILE A 40 18.06 -15.89 8.45
C ILE A 40 18.54 -16.02 9.88
N HIS A 41 18.71 -14.88 10.56
CA HIS A 41 19.10 -14.85 11.97
C HIS A 41 17.88 -14.78 12.86
N LEU A 42 17.77 -15.76 13.76
CA LEU A 42 16.57 -16.06 14.54
C LEU A 42 16.89 -16.11 16.04
N ASP A 43 15.92 -15.67 16.83
CA ASP A 43 15.93 -15.68 18.30
C ASP A 43 14.70 -16.46 18.78
N VAL A 44 14.93 -17.63 19.37
CA VAL A 44 13.88 -18.54 19.82
C VAL A 44 13.25 -17.99 21.10
N LYS A 45 11.95 -17.76 21.10
CA LYS A 45 11.18 -17.23 22.24
C LYS A 45 10.53 -18.31 23.07
N GLU A 46 10.11 -19.39 22.42
CA GLU A 46 9.52 -20.56 23.07
C GLU A 46 10.16 -21.83 22.48
N PRO A 47 10.35 -22.89 23.28
CA PRO A 47 10.96 -24.11 22.79
C PRO A 47 10.26 -24.65 21.55
N THR A 48 11.02 -24.90 20.48
CA THR A 48 10.45 -25.34 19.20
C THR A 48 11.40 -26.20 18.40
N SER A 49 10.87 -27.20 17.70
CA SER A 49 11.58 -27.95 16.65
C SER A 49 11.14 -27.53 15.24
N LYS A 50 10.32 -26.49 15.13
CA LYS A 50 9.76 -26.03 13.86
C LYS A 50 9.98 -24.53 13.64
N ILE A 51 10.30 -24.17 12.40
CA ILE A 51 10.35 -22.79 11.92
C ILE A 51 9.41 -22.68 10.72
N VAL A 52 8.44 -21.77 10.79
CA VAL A 52 7.45 -21.53 9.72
C VAL A 52 7.73 -20.16 9.10
N LEU A 53 7.86 -20.12 7.79
CA LEU A 53 8.09 -18.88 7.02
C LEU A 53 7.05 -18.75 5.90
N ASN A 54 6.88 -17.54 5.38
CA ASN A 54 6.12 -17.32 4.16
C ASN A 54 7.00 -17.67 2.94
N SER A 55 6.42 -18.33 1.96
CA SER A 55 7.06 -18.63 0.68
C SER A 55 5.97 -18.77 -0.38
N ASP A 56 6.15 -18.07 -1.50
CA ASP A 56 5.21 -18.05 -2.61
C ASP A 56 5.99 -18.20 -3.91
N GLU A 57 5.65 -19.22 -4.70
CA GLU A 57 6.25 -19.49 -6.02
C GLU A 57 7.80 -19.58 -6.06
N LEU A 58 8.44 -19.99 -4.96
CA LEU A 58 9.89 -20.25 -4.90
C LEU A 58 10.19 -21.74 -4.86
N GLN A 59 11.19 -22.16 -5.63
CA GLN A 59 11.83 -23.46 -5.53
C GLN A 59 12.88 -23.41 -4.42
N LEU A 60 12.79 -24.31 -3.44
CA LEU A 60 13.63 -24.28 -2.24
C LEU A 60 14.29 -25.65 -2.02
N ASP A 61 15.62 -25.69 -1.87
CA ASP A 61 16.41 -26.94 -1.88
C ASP A 61 16.12 -27.92 -0.72
N LYS A 62 15.64 -27.43 0.43
CA LYS A 62 15.54 -28.21 1.69
C LYS A 62 14.23 -28.01 2.43
N VAL A 63 13.12 -28.03 1.70
CA VAL A 63 11.81 -27.87 2.30
C VAL A 63 11.21 -29.21 2.69
N LEU A 64 10.73 -29.28 3.93
CA LEU A 64 10.12 -30.50 4.49
C LEU A 64 8.61 -30.54 4.28
N SER A 65 7.94 -29.37 4.26
CA SER A 65 6.52 -29.28 3.89
C SER A 65 6.17 -27.88 3.40
N VAL A 66 5.35 -27.83 2.34
CA VAL A 66 4.78 -26.60 1.78
C VAL A 66 3.26 -26.64 1.98
N ASN A 67 2.70 -25.56 2.48
CA ASN A 67 1.27 -25.30 2.44
C ASN A 67 1.04 -24.19 1.42
N GLU A 68 0.73 -24.59 0.19
CA GLU A 68 0.54 -23.67 -0.95
C GLU A 68 -0.64 -22.73 -0.73
N LYS A 69 -1.72 -23.21 -0.08
CA LYS A 69 -2.92 -22.43 0.18
C LYS A 69 -2.64 -21.21 1.06
N ASP A 70 -1.84 -21.41 2.10
CA ASP A 70 -1.48 -20.35 3.06
C ASP A 70 -0.14 -19.69 2.71
N LYS A 71 0.49 -20.07 1.59
CA LYS A 71 1.79 -19.58 1.12
C LYS A 71 2.88 -19.69 2.20
N ARG A 72 2.94 -20.86 2.84
CA ARG A 72 3.81 -21.14 3.98
C ARG A 72 4.70 -22.34 3.73
N VAL A 73 5.90 -22.26 4.30
CA VAL A 73 6.87 -23.35 4.33
C VAL A 73 7.26 -23.66 5.76
N THR A 74 7.33 -24.94 6.11
CA THR A 74 7.74 -25.38 7.45
C THR A 74 9.02 -26.20 7.40
N PHE A 75 10.02 -25.75 8.14
CA PHE A 75 11.24 -26.49 8.44
C PHE A 75 11.08 -27.19 9.78
N THR A 76 11.21 -28.52 9.81
CA THR A 76 11.16 -29.35 11.02
C THR A 76 12.54 -29.91 11.29
N PHE A 77 13.02 -29.75 12.52
CA PHE A 77 14.33 -30.18 12.95
C PHE A 77 14.20 -31.39 13.87
N PRO A 78 15.18 -32.32 13.88
CA PRO A 78 15.14 -33.49 14.73
C PRO A 78 15.29 -33.14 16.23
N ALA A 79 15.85 -31.98 16.55
CA ALA A 79 16.02 -31.48 17.91
C ALA A 79 15.12 -30.26 18.17
N THR A 80 14.72 -30.10 19.42
CA THR A 80 14.06 -28.90 19.92
C THR A 80 15.11 -27.85 20.27
N PHE A 81 14.91 -26.62 19.83
CA PHE A 81 15.70 -25.46 20.24
C PHE A 81 15.05 -24.84 21.48
N GLU A 82 15.84 -24.59 22.50
CA GLU A 82 15.37 -23.98 23.75
C GLU A 82 15.13 -22.47 23.60
N ALA A 83 14.26 -21.92 24.45
CA ALA A 83 14.06 -20.47 24.53
C ALA A 83 15.37 -19.73 24.83
N GLY A 84 15.60 -18.60 24.16
CA GLY A 84 16.83 -17.82 24.20
C GLY A 84 17.92 -18.27 23.21
N SER A 85 17.73 -19.40 22.51
CA SER A 85 18.67 -19.86 21.48
C SER A 85 18.75 -18.88 20.31
N LYS A 86 19.97 -18.65 19.80
CA LYS A 86 20.20 -17.93 18.55
C LYS A 86 20.52 -18.92 17.43
N LEU A 87 19.78 -18.84 16.32
CA LEU A 87 19.91 -19.76 15.20
C LEU A 87 20.21 -19.00 13.91
N GLU A 88 20.95 -19.64 13.00
CA GLU A 88 21.09 -19.22 11.61
C GLU A 88 20.44 -20.27 10.71
N LEU A 89 19.44 -19.88 9.93
CA LEU A 89 18.78 -20.74 8.95
C LEU A 89 19.20 -20.33 7.53
N GLY A 90 20.00 -21.16 6.88
CA GLY A 90 20.42 -20.97 5.49
C GLY A 90 19.47 -21.66 4.51
N ILE A 91 18.95 -20.92 3.55
CA ILE A 91 18.03 -21.40 2.52
C ILE A 91 18.58 -21.01 1.14
N ARG A 92 18.65 -22.00 0.24
CA ARG A 92 18.85 -21.76 -1.19
C ARG A 92 17.49 -21.70 -1.87
N PHE A 93 17.31 -20.74 -2.76
CA PHE A 93 16.07 -20.55 -3.48
C PHE A 93 16.31 -20.26 -4.97
N ALA A 94 15.34 -20.59 -5.79
CA ALA A 94 15.25 -20.21 -7.19
C ALA A 94 13.81 -19.84 -7.56
N GLY A 95 13.64 -19.06 -8.63
CA GLY A 95 12.34 -18.65 -9.14
C GLY A 95 12.42 -18.07 -10.54
N GLU A 96 11.26 -17.79 -11.11
CA GLU A 96 11.12 -17.24 -12.47
C GLU A 96 10.74 -15.76 -12.42
N LEU A 97 11.34 -14.97 -13.31
CA LEU A 97 10.92 -13.60 -13.58
C LEU A 97 9.73 -13.59 -14.53
N LYS A 98 8.54 -13.43 -13.97
CA LYS A 98 7.30 -13.30 -14.74
C LYS A 98 7.05 -11.83 -15.10
N ASP A 99 6.21 -11.61 -16.10
CA ASP A 99 5.62 -10.28 -16.31
C ASP A 99 4.66 -9.99 -15.15
N GLY A 100 4.73 -8.80 -14.56
CA GLY A 100 3.95 -8.49 -13.37
C GLY A 100 4.17 -7.08 -12.84
N VAL A 101 3.56 -6.79 -11.70
CA VAL A 101 3.71 -5.51 -10.97
C VAL A 101 3.92 -5.71 -9.47
N ILE A 102 3.98 -6.96 -9.01
CA ILE A 102 4.14 -7.38 -7.60
C ILE A 102 5.21 -8.47 -7.56
N GLY A 103 5.98 -8.50 -6.47
CA GLY A 103 7.03 -9.48 -6.26
C GLY A 103 8.33 -9.09 -6.95
N TYR A 104 9.11 -10.09 -7.37
CA TYR A 104 10.29 -9.91 -8.21
C TYR A 104 9.96 -10.29 -9.65
N PHE A 105 9.89 -9.30 -10.54
CA PHE A 105 9.30 -9.47 -11.87
C PHE A 105 10.16 -8.81 -12.96
N LYS A 106 9.89 -9.12 -14.22
CA LYS A 106 10.53 -8.47 -15.38
C LYS A 106 9.59 -7.48 -16.06
N SER A 107 10.19 -6.47 -16.68
CA SER A 107 9.55 -5.55 -17.62
C SER A 107 10.47 -5.34 -18.83
N SER A 108 9.95 -4.68 -19.86
CA SER A 108 10.69 -4.43 -21.10
C SER A 108 10.57 -2.99 -21.57
N TYR A 109 11.59 -2.52 -22.27
CA TYR A 109 11.58 -1.25 -22.98
C TYR A 109 12.23 -1.42 -24.36
N GLU A 110 11.94 -0.50 -25.27
CA GLU A 110 12.59 -0.46 -26.58
C GLU A 110 13.78 0.48 -26.55
N LYS A 111 14.90 0.03 -27.12
CA LYS A 111 16.09 0.84 -27.33
C LYS A 111 16.74 0.43 -28.64
N ASP A 112 16.96 1.39 -29.54
CA ASP A 112 17.57 1.17 -30.86
C ASP A 112 16.80 0.12 -31.70
N GLY A 113 15.47 0.11 -31.60
CA GLY A 113 14.59 -0.86 -32.28
C GLY A 113 14.64 -2.28 -31.70
N GLN A 114 15.35 -2.48 -30.58
CA GLN A 114 15.45 -3.77 -29.91
C GLN A 114 14.72 -3.74 -28.57
N LYS A 115 13.95 -4.80 -28.29
CA LYS A 115 13.32 -5.01 -26.99
C LYS A 115 14.36 -5.47 -25.98
N LYS A 116 14.55 -4.71 -24.91
CA LYS A 116 15.44 -5.03 -23.80
C LYS A 116 14.64 -5.27 -22.54
N TYR A 117 15.15 -6.13 -21.66
CA TYR A 117 14.50 -6.52 -20.41
C TYR A 117 15.27 -6.01 -19.20
N TYR A 118 14.55 -5.83 -18.11
CA TYR A 118 15.08 -5.46 -16.80
C TYR A 118 14.18 -6.04 -15.71
N SER A 119 14.74 -6.27 -14.53
CA SER A 119 13.99 -6.80 -13.37
C SER A 119 13.72 -5.72 -12.34
N LEU A 120 12.60 -5.83 -11.63
CA LEU A 120 12.14 -4.90 -10.60
C LEU A 120 11.57 -5.67 -9.40
N THR A 121 11.67 -5.09 -8.21
CA THR A 121 11.03 -5.60 -6.99
C THR A 121 9.90 -4.67 -6.54
N GLN A 122 8.72 -5.22 -6.27
CA GLN A 122 7.59 -4.52 -5.66
C GLN A 122 6.93 -5.42 -4.61
N PHE A 123 7.41 -5.33 -3.37
CA PHE A 123 6.91 -6.13 -2.25
C PHE A 123 6.00 -5.34 -1.30
N THR A 124 5.65 -4.09 -1.64
CA THR A 124 4.72 -3.32 -0.81
C THR A 124 3.31 -3.88 -0.97
N VAL A 125 2.47 -3.69 0.06
CA VAL A 125 1.06 -4.06 0.00
C VAL A 125 0.23 -3.11 -0.87
N LEU A 126 0.80 -1.99 -1.32
CA LEU A 126 0.09 -0.93 -2.03
C LEU A 126 -0.74 -1.47 -3.22
N PRO A 127 -0.20 -2.29 -4.16
CA PRO A 127 -1.00 -2.83 -5.25
C PRO A 127 -2.19 -3.68 -4.78
N HIS A 128 -2.04 -4.43 -3.68
CA HIS A 128 -3.13 -5.22 -3.10
C HIS A 128 -4.20 -4.32 -2.47
N CYS A 129 -3.79 -3.31 -1.69
CA CYS A 129 -4.70 -2.31 -1.13
C CYS A 129 -5.51 -1.63 -2.24
N LEU A 130 -4.84 -1.14 -3.29
CA LEU A 130 -5.50 -0.49 -4.43
C LEU A 130 -6.48 -1.44 -5.12
N THR A 131 -6.11 -2.70 -5.34
CA THR A 131 -6.99 -3.70 -5.96
C THR A 131 -8.28 -3.90 -5.17
N LEU A 132 -8.19 -4.02 -3.84
CA LEU A 132 -9.38 -4.14 -2.98
C LEU A 132 -10.29 -2.91 -3.08
N CYS A 133 -9.70 -1.73 -3.29
CA CYS A 133 -10.42 -0.47 -3.43
C CYS A 133 -11.13 -0.30 -4.79
N HIS A 134 -10.95 -1.19 -5.77
CA HIS A 134 -11.62 -1.09 -7.08
C HIS A 134 -12.92 -1.92 -7.17
N THR A 135 -13.33 -2.58 -6.09
CA THR A 135 -14.55 -3.40 -6.06
C THR A 135 -15.81 -2.57 -6.32
N GLN A 136 -16.71 -3.08 -7.17
CA GLN A 136 -18.03 -2.46 -7.39
C GLN A 136 -19.12 -3.01 -6.45
N ASP A 137 -18.81 -4.03 -5.64
CA ASP A 137 -19.74 -4.59 -4.67
C ASP A 137 -19.72 -3.78 -3.37
N ASP A 138 -20.86 -3.17 -3.03
CA ASP A 138 -21.04 -2.34 -1.83
C ASP A 138 -20.70 -3.06 -0.51
N ARG A 139 -20.94 -4.38 -0.43
CA ARG A 139 -20.61 -5.17 0.77
C ARG A 139 -19.11 -5.29 0.93
N LEU A 140 -18.41 -5.62 -0.16
CA LEU A 140 -16.95 -5.71 -0.18
C LEU A 140 -16.30 -4.34 0.04
N LEU A 141 -16.93 -3.27 -0.42
CA LEU A 141 -16.46 -1.91 -0.20
C LEU A 141 -16.53 -1.51 1.29
N LYS A 142 -17.65 -1.81 1.96
CA LYS A 142 -17.78 -1.60 3.42
C LYS A 142 -16.75 -2.42 4.19
N GLU A 143 -16.54 -3.67 3.79
CA GLU A 143 -15.52 -4.53 4.42
C GLU A 143 -14.11 -3.99 4.18
N THR A 144 -13.82 -3.47 2.99
CA THR A 144 -12.52 -2.85 2.67
C THR A 144 -12.27 -1.64 3.56
N CYS A 145 -13.28 -0.79 3.80
CA CYS A 145 -13.17 0.31 4.76
C CYS A 145 -12.92 -0.18 6.19
N ASN A 146 -13.63 -1.22 6.63
CA ASN A 146 -13.44 -1.83 7.95
C ASN A 146 -12.01 -2.38 8.12
N ILE A 147 -11.52 -3.13 7.14
CA ILE A 147 -10.13 -3.62 7.11
C ILE A 147 -9.14 -2.46 7.18
N ALA A 148 -9.35 -1.41 6.39
CA ALA A 148 -8.47 -0.26 6.33
C ALA A 148 -8.30 0.45 7.67
N LEU A 149 -9.36 0.54 8.48
CA LEU A 149 -9.32 1.23 9.77
C LEU A 149 -8.91 0.33 10.93
N ASN A 150 -9.44 -0.91 10.95
CA ASN A 150 -9.41 -1.76 12.15
C ASN A 150 -8.39 -2.91 12.08
N HIS A 151 -7.90 -3.25 10.88
CA HIS A 151 -7.04 -4.43 10.69
C HIS A 151 -5.72 -4.13 9.96
N ALA A 152 -5.68 -3.08 9.14
CA ALA A 152 -4.48 -2.66 8.47
C ALA A 152 -3.44 -2.13 9.48
N GLY A 153 -2.16 -2.43 9.25
CA GLY A 153 -1.08 -1.78 9.99
C GLY A 153 -1.06 -0.29 9.70
N GLU A 154 -0.59 0.52 10.64
CA GLU A 154 -0.55 1.99 10.55
C GLU A 154 0.10 2.50 9.25
N GLN A 155 1.09 1.78 8.74
CA GLN A 155 1.77 2.07 7.47
C GLN A 155 0.90 1.85 6.22
N ASP A 156 -0.11 0.99 6.31
CA ASP A 156 -0.91 0.52 5.17
C ASP A 156 -2.26 1.23 5.06
N ILE A 157 -2.75 1.82 6.16
CA ILE A 157 -3.98 2.64 6.18
C ILE A 157 -3.94 3.71 5.08
N THR A 158 -2.78 4.33 4.89
CA THR A 158 -2.56 5.35 3.86
C THR A 158 -2.81 4.80 2.45
N ASN A 159 -2.42 3.56 2.19
CA ASN A 159 -2.58 2.92 0.88
C ASN A 159 -4.05 2.61 0.58
N PHE A 160 -4.80 2.14 1.58
CA PHE A 160 -6.25 1.93 1.46
C PHE A 160 -6.99 3.26 1.24
N PHE A 161 -6.69 4.29 2.04
CA PHE A 161 -7.35 5.58 1.89
C PHE A 161 -7.06 6.23 0.55
N LYS A 162 -5.85 6.07 0.01
CA LYS A 162 -5.51 6.51 -1.34
C LYS A 162 -6.40 5.82 -2.39
N GLY A 163 -6.46 4.48 -2.38
CA GLY A 163 -7.26 3.72 -3.35
C GLY A 163 -8.76 4.02 -3.25
N LEU A 164 -9.30 4.12 -2.03
CA LEU A 164 -10.70 4.46 -1.78
C LEU A 164 -11.02 5.90 -2.21
N ALA A 165 -10.11 6.85 -2.00
CA ALA A 165 -10.29 8.23 -2.44
C ALA A 165 -10.30 8.36 -3.97
N GLU A 166 -9.53 7.51 -4.67
CA GLU A 166 -9.48 7.46 -6.14
C GLU A 166 -10.74 6.81 -6.73
N SER A 167 -11.27 5.76 -6.10
CA SER A 167 -12.32 4.91 -6.69
C SER A 167 -13.72 5.08 -6.09
N HIS A 168 -13.83 5.30 -4.78
CA HIS A 168 -15.10 5.35 -4.03
C HIS A 168 -15.14 6.49 -3.00
N LYS A 169 -14.80 7.68 -3.47
CA LYS A 169 -14.58 8.86 -2.63
C LYS A 169 -15.71 9.17 -1.65
N MET A 170 -16.97 9.14 -2.10
CA MET A 170 -18.11 9.45 -1.22
C MET A 170 -18.32 8.40 -0.14
N THR A 171 -18.02 7.12 -0.41
CA THR A 171 -18.08 6.06 0.59
C THR A 171 -17.00 6.23 1.64
N LEU A 172 -15.79 6.60 1.23
CA LEU A 172 -14.70 6.92 2.16
C LEU A 172 -15.06 8.11 3.06
N VAL A 173 -15.65 9.16 2.49
CA VAL A 173 -16.17 10.31 3.24
C VAL A 173 -17.16 9.87 4.31
N GLU A 174 -18.20 9.12 3.92
CA GLU A 174 -19.25 8.71 4.85
C GLU A 174 -18.71 7.79 5.95
N PHE A 175 -17.86 6.83 5.58
CA PHE A 175 -17.23 5.92 6.52
C PHE A 175 -16.40 6.67 7.58
N PHE A 176 -15.61 7.66 7.18
CA PHE A 176 -14.80 8.41 8.12
C PHE A 176 -15.64 9.30 9.04
N LYS A 177 -16.77 9.86 8.57
CA LYS A 177 -17.70 10.57 9.47
C LYS A 177 -18.18 9.68 10.60
N THR A 178 -18.60 8.46 10.24
CA THR A 178 -19.13 7.51 11.22
C THR A 178 -18.05 7.01 12.18
N ASN A 179 -16.79 6.93 11.74
CA ASN A 179 -15.68 6.35 12.51
C ASN A 179 -14.60 7.37 12.88
N TYR A 180 -14.96 8.66 12.95
CA TYR A 180 -14.01 9.75 13.18
C TYR A 180 -13.23 9.58 14.48
N ASP A 181 -13.92 9.25 15.56
CA ASP A 181 -13.30 9.10 16.89
C ASP A 181 -12.27 7.97 16.90
N GLU A 182 -12.53 6.88 16.20
CA GLU A 182 -11.58 5.75 16.05
C GLU A 182 -10.38 6.16 15.21
N ALA A 183 -10.59 6.83 14.07
CA ALA A 183 -9.51 7.33 13.22
C ALA A 183 -8.63 8.36 13.95
N SER A 184 -9.21 9.20 14.82
CA SER A 184 -8.50 10.22 15.60
C SER A 184 -7.56 9.67 16.66
N ARG A 185 -7.69 8.38 16.99
CA ARG A 185 -6.86 7.68 17.98
C ARG A 185 -5.60 7.08 17.35
N ILE A 186 -5.51 7.00 16.01
CA ILE A 186 -4.33 6.47 15.32
C ILE A 186 -3.23 7.54 15.37
N PRO A 187 -2.17 7.33 16.19
CA PRO A 187 -1.27 8.40 16.57
C PRO A 187 -0.35 8.81 15.44
N TYR A 188 0.19 7.88 14.65
CA TYR A 188 1.04 8.21 13.50
C TYR A 188 0.93 7.13 12.43
N THR A 189 0.77 7.55 11.18
CA THR A 189 0.96 6.70 10.00
C THR A 189 2.45 6.67 9.62
N ALA A 190 2.86 5.80 8.70
CA ALA A 190 4.27 5.65 8.28
C ALA A 190 4.97 6.93 7.80
N HIS A 191 4.22 7.99 7.48
CA HIS A 191 4.76 9.28 7.01
C HIS A 191 4.81 10.34 8.13
N GLY A 192 4.57 9.97 9.40
CA GLY A 192 4.57 10.90 10.54
C GLY A 192 3.31 11.76 10.66
N TYR A 193 2.29 11.49 9.85
CA TYR A 193 0.99 12.16 9.85
C TYR A 193 -0.05 11.36 10.64
N HIS A 194 -0.99 12.01 11.32
CA HIS A 194 -2.15 11.33 11.89
C HIS A 194 -2.99 10.69 10.77
N ALA A 195 -3.74 9.61 11.07
CA ALA A 195 -4.62 9.00 10.06
C ALA A 195 -5.68 10.00 9.55
N THR A 196 -6.10 10.93 10.41
CA THR A 196 -6.96 12.06 10.08
C THR A 196 -6.33 13.01 9.08
N ASP A 197 -5.03 13.28 9.17
CA ASP A 197 -4.29 14.11 8.21
C ASP A 197 -4.19 13.43 6.85
N VAL A 198 -3.90 12.12 6.84
CA VAL A 198 -3.81 11.35 5.59
C VAL A 198 -5.15 11.33 4.88
N PHE A 199 -6.22 11.05 5.62
CA PHE A 199 -7.58 11.14 5.11
C PHE A 199 -7.87 12.53 4.53
N PHE A 200 -7.51 13.57 5.26
CA PHE A 200 -7.70 14.96 4.86
C PHE A 200 -6.94 15.30 3.56
N LEU A 201 -5.66 14.93 3.46
CA LEU A 201 -4.83 15.16 2.29
C LEU A 201 -5.34 14.41 1.03
N GLN A 202 -5.91 13.21 1.19
CA GLN A 202 -6.46 12.48 0.05
C GLN A 202 -7.79 13.07 -0.45
N LEU A 203 -8.64 13.56 0.46
CA LEU A 203 -9.91 14.17 0.07
C LEU A 203 -9.78 15.58 -0.49
N CYS A 204 -8.89 16.41 0.09
CA CYS A 204 -8.76 17.83 -0.23
C CYS A 204 -8.04 18.15 -1.55
N LYS A 205 -7.88 17.16 -2.43
CA LYS A 205 -7.40 17.40 -3.80
C LYS A 205 -8.42 18.17 -4.68
N ARG A 206 -9.68 18.36 -4.24
CA ARG A 206 -10.74 19.07 -4.99
C ARG A 206 -11.66 19.93 -4.09
N PHE A 207 -12.11 21.07 -4.65
CA PHE A 207 -12.75 22.22 -3.98
C PHE A 207 -14.01 21.92 -3.15
N LEU A 208 -14.94 21.13 -3.68
CA LEU A 208 -16.26 20.91 -3.05
C LEU A 208 -16.18 20.08 -1.75
N GLU A 209 -15.07 19.38 -1.53
CA GLU A 209 -14.95 18.40 -0.46
C GLU A 209 -14.30 18.98 0.78
N THR A 210 -13.41 19.97 0.65
CA THR A 210 -12.91 20.73 1.81
C THR A 210 -14.05 21.50 2.48
N PHE A 211 -15.00 22.04 1.71
CA PHE A 211 -16.19 22.71 2.28
C PHE A 211 -17.15 21.73 2.97
N ARG A 212 -17.37 20.54 2.38
CA ARG A 212 -18.18 19.49 3.02
C ARG A 212 -17.51 18.92 4.26
N PHE A 213 -16.18 18.82 4.27
CA PHE A 213 -15.42 18.34 5.41
C PHE A 213 -15.36 19.37 6.54
N SER A 214 -15.18 20.67 6.24
CA SER A 214 -15.24 21.71 7.26
C SER A 214 -16.58 21.73 7.99
N MET A 215 -17.69 21.43 7.30
CA MET A 215 -19.00 21.25 7.92
C MET A 215 -19.12 19.99 8.80
N LEU A 216 -18.29 18.97 8.58
CA LEU A 216 -18.35 17.68 9.30
C LEU A 216 -17.53 17.64 10.57
N VAL A 217 -16.56 18.53 10.69
CA VAL A 217 -15.69 18.65 11.85
C VAL A 217 -15.94 19.95 12.62
N GLU A 218 -16.98 20.70 12.26
CA GLU A 218 -17.33 21.98 12.90
C GLU A 218 -17.62 21.82 14.40
N ASP A 219 -18.13 20.67 14.81
CA ASP A 219 -18.39 20.30 16.21
C ASP A 219 -17.27 19.45 16.85
N LYS A 220 -16.16 19.19 16.14
CA LYS A 220 -15.10 18.27 16.58
C LYS A 220 -13.85 19.03 17.00
N ASP A 221 -13.03 18.41 17.85
CA ASP A 221 -11.68 18.90 18.15
C ASP A 221 -10.80 18.76 16.90
N THR A 222 -10.43 19.90 16.32
CA THR A 222 -9.63 19.99 15.08
C THR A 222 -8.14 20.20 15.32
N SER A 223 -7.71 20.36 16.58
CA SER A 223 -6.34 20.72 16.96
C SER A 223 -5.27 19.80 16.37
N LYS A 224 -5.63 18.55 16.05
CA LYS A 224 -4.75 17.53 15.48
C LYS A 224 -4.53 17.63 13.96
N PHE A 225 -5.38 18.35 13.21
CA PHE A 225 -5.27 18.48 11.75
C PHE A 225 -5.49 19.91 11.23
N ASP A 226 -5.53 20.91 12.12
CA ASP A 226 -5.67 22.33 11.77
C ASP A 226 -4.66 22.79 10.72
N MET A 227 -3.42 22.32 10.80
CA MET A 227 -2.38 22.67 9.82
C MET A 227 -2.72 22.14 8.42
N ALA A 228 -3.14 20.87 8.33
CA ALA A 228 -3.56 20.28 7.06
C ALA A 228 -4.80 20.99 6.53
N MET A 229 -5.78 21.27 7.40
CA MET A 229 -7.00 22.03 7.10
C MET A 229 -6.68 23.37 6.45
N ASN A 230 -5.83 24.17 7.08
CA ASN A 230 -5.42 25.47 6.58
C ASN A 230 -4.69 25.36 5.23
N GLN A 231 -3.80 24.38 5.06
CA GLN A 231 -3.09 24.17 3.79
C GLN A 231 -4.04 23.84 2.62
N ALA A 232 -5.07 23.03 2.85
CA ALA A 232 -6.06 22.76 1.81
C ALA A 232 -6.93 23.97 1.50
N ILE A 233 -7.36 24.72 2.53
CA ILE A 233 -8.10 25.97 2.34
C ILE A 233 -7.28 26.95 1.50
N ASP A 234 -5.99 27.11 1.80
CA ASP A 234 -5.10 28.00 1.06
C ASP A 234 -4.84 27.51 -0.36
N GLY A 235 -4.61 26.20 -0.56
CA GLY A 235 -4.48 25.61 -1.89
C GLY A 235 -5.75 25.76 -2.74
N ILE A 236 -6.92 25.74 -2.08
CA ILE A 236 -8.21 26.00 -2.70
C ILE A 236 -8.34 27.48 -3.10
N LYS A 237 -8.05 28.41 -2.19
CA LYS A 237 -8.07 29.85 -2.47
C LYS A 237 -7.15 30.20 -3.63
N ALA A 238 -5.95 29.61 -3.67
CA ALA A 238 -4.99 29.79 -4.75
C ALA A 238 -5.55 29.29 -6.10
N ARG A 239 -6.26 28.15 -6.12
CA ARG A 239 -6.92 27.65 -7.34
C ARG A 239 -8.10 28.50 -7.79
N ILE A 240 -8.91 29.03 -6.86
CA ILE A 240 -9.98 30.01 -7.21
C ILE A 240 -9.35 31.22 -7.88
N ALA A 241 -8.36 31.84 -7.23
CA ALA A 241 -7.70 33.04 -7.74
C ALA A 241 -7.07 32.78 -9.12
N TYR A 242 -6.47 31.60 -9.31
CA TYR A 242 -5.93 31.17 -10.62
C TYR A 242 -7.02 31.01 -11.68
N LEU A 243 -8.16 30.38 -11.34
CA LEU A 243 -9.28 30.21 -12.28
C LEU A 243 -9.93 31.55 -12.65
N GLU A 244 -10.07 32.47 -11.69
CA GLU A 244 -10.59 33.82 -11.93
C GLU A 244 -9.67 34.60 -12.87
N HIS A 245 -8.36 34.62 -12.61
CA HIS A 245 -7.38 35.26 -13.48
C HIS A 245 -7.33 34.60 -14.87
N SER A 246 -7.28 33.27 -14.93
CA SER A 246 -7.22 32.54 -16.20
C SER A 246 -8.48 32.74 -17.04
N SER A 247 -9.66 32.86 -16.39
CA SER A 247 -10.92 33.14 -17.08
C SER A 247 -10.94 34.57 -17.62
N SER A 248 -10.44 35.55 -16.86
CA SER A 248 -10.30 36.93 -17.35
C SER A 248 -9.32 37.04 -18.51
N ASP A 249 -8.21 36.31 -18.48
CA ASP A 249 -7.23 36.26 -19.56
C ASP A 249 -7.82 35.60 -20.81
N LEU A 250 -8.58 34.52 -20.65
CA LEU A 250 -9.30 33.87 -21.76
C LEU A 250 -10.37 34.77 -22.37
N GLU A 251 -11.12 35.51 -21.55
CA GLU A 251 -12.11 36.47 -22.01
C GLU A 251 -11.47 37.66 -22.74
N ALA A 252 -10.36 38.19 -22.22
CA ALA A 252 -9.59 39.25 -22.85
C ALA A 252 -9.02 38.78 -24.20
N TRP A 253 -8.41 37.59 -24.22
CA TRP A 253 -7.92 36.96 -25.43
C TRP A 253 -9.02 36.69 -26.46
N LEU A 254 -10.20 36.19 -26.04
CA LEU A 254 -11.35 35.97 -26.92
C LEU A 254 -11.91 37.29 -27.49
N LYS A 255 -11.92 38.37 -26.69
CA LYS A 255 -12.31 39.71 -27.15
C LYS A 255 -11.31 40.26 -28.17
N GLU A 256 -10.01 40.13 -27.91
CA GLU A 256 -8.98 40.51 -28.88
C GLU A 256 -9.06 39.69 -30.17
N TRP A 257 -9.30 38.38 -30.05
CA TRP A 257 -9.43 37.47 -31.18
C TRP A 257 -10.63 37.82 -32.06
N LYS A 258 -11.79 38.09 -31.46
CA LYS A 258 -12.98 38.58 -32.18
C LYS A 258 -12.76 39.94 -32.85
N ASN A 259 -12.01 40.84 -32.21
CA ASN A 259 -11.70 42.16 -32.76
C ASN A 259 -10.67 42.11 -33.92
N LYS A 260 -9.87 41.04 -34.01
CA LYS A 260 -8.89 40.83 -35.09
C LYS A 260 -9.49 40.28 -36.39
N GLY A 261 -10.80 40.05 -36.45
CA GLY A 261 -11.53 39.83 -37.71
C GLY A 261 -11.03 38.65 -38.56
N VAL A 262 -10.52 37.58 -37.95
CA VAL A 262 -10.06 36.41 -38.70
C VAL A 262 -11.28 35.58 -39.11
N SER A 263 -11.69 35.67 -40.37
CA SER A 263 -12.69 34.76 -40.95
C SER A 263 -12.08 33.36 -41.05
N LEU A 264 -12.77 32.38 -40.47
CA LEU A 264 -12.47 30.96 -40.69
C LEU A 264 -12.65 30.63 -42.18
N HIS A 265 -11.55 30.26 -42.84
CA HIS A 265 -11.58 29.51 -44.10
C HIS A 265 -11.61 28.01 -43.80
#